data_AF-A0A958FPK3-F1
#
_entry.id   AF-A0A958FPK3-F1
#
_cell.length_a   1.000
_cell.length_b   1.000
_cell.length_c   1.000
_cell.angle_alpha   90.00
_cell.angle_beta   90.00
_cell.angle_gamma   90.00
#
_symmetry.space_group_name_H-M   'P 1'
#
loop_
_entity.id
_entity.type
_entity.pdbx_description
1 polymer ?
#
loop_
_entity_poly.entity_id
_entity_poly.type
_entity_poly.pdbx_seq_one_letter_code
_entity_poly.pdbx_strand_id
1 'polypeptide(L)'
;MKRWIILSALVVIAVVLNSCSGEGEASEAGASTISAKTTPVKVMKLAPASFANYLQITGTVEARNHVKIMVEEGGTLLKVLKDKGSYAKAGETLAVLENNIIKAQYEQAEAALRQAEL
;
A
#
# COMPACT_ATOMS: atom_id res chain seq x y z
N MET A 1 49.17 90.78 -0.62
CA MET A 1 50.14 90.38 0.43
C MET A 1 49.58 89.40 1.47
N LYS A 2 48.33 89.54 1.95
CA LYS A 2 47.70 88.62 2.93
C LYS A 2 47.29 87.24 2.37
N ARG A 3 47.05 87.14 1.05
CA ARG A 3 46.65 85.89 0.37
C ARG A 3 47.82 84.89 0.18
N TRP A 4 49.06 85.37 0.14
CA TRP A 4 50.25 84.50 -0.01
C TRP A 4 50.64 83.78 1.30
N ILE A 5 50.40 84.43 2.46
CA ILE A 5 50.61 83.83 3.79
C ILE A 5 49.61 82.70 4.05
N ILE A 6 48.35 82.88 3.61
CA ILE A 6 47.30 81.86 3.74
C ILE A 6 47.58 80.65 2.84
N LEU A 7 48.12 80.87 1.62
CA LEU A 7 48.54 79.78 0.72
C LEU A 7 49.75 79.01 1.26
N SER A 8 50.72 79.68 1.88
CA SER A 8 51.88 79.01 2.50
C SER A 8 51.49 78.16 3.71
N ALA A 9 50.59 78.65 4.57
CA ALA A 9 50.12 77.90 5.74
C ALA A 9 49.31 76.64 5.36
N LEU A 10 48.54 76.69 4.26
CA LEU A 10 47.73 75.57 3.78
C LEU A 10 48.58 74.46 3.15
N VAL A 11 49.70 74.80 2.52
CA VAL A 11 50.67 73.84 1.98
C VAL A 11 51.42 73.12 3.10
N VAL A 12 51.81 73.82 4.17
CA VAL A 12 52.52 73.21 5.31
C VAL A 12 51.63 72.20 6.05
N ILE A 13 50.34 72.48 6.21
CA ILE A 13 49.38 71.54 6.85
C ILE A 13 49.15 70.27 6.02
N ALA A 14 49.18 70.35 4.69
CA ALA A 14 49.02 69.17 3.82
C ALA A 14 50.22 68.22 3.86
N VAL A 15 51.43 68.74 4.13
CA VAL A 15 52.66 67.94 4.26
C VAL A 15 52.70 67.16 5.57
N VAL A 16 52.16 67.71 6.67
CA VAL A 16 52.14 67.04 7.98
C VAL A 16 51.17 65.84 7.99
N LEU A 17 50.09 65.88 7.21
CA LEU A 17 49.08 64.81 7.16
C LEU A 17 49.48 63.61 6.28
N ASN A 18 50.44 63.74 5.36
CA ASN A 18 50.96 62.63 4.54
C ASN A 18 52.16 61.91 5.17
N SER A 19 52.62 62.32 6.35
CA SER A 19 53.75 61.70 7.05
C SER A 19 53.33 60.62 8.07
N CYS A 20 52.06 60.20 8.04
CA CYS A 20 51.52 59.09 8.85
C CYS A 20 51.08 57.90 7.97
N SER A 21 51.89 57.55 6.98
CA SER A 21 51.91 56.24 6.33
C SER A 21 53.12 55.46 6.85
N GLY A 22 52.98 54.89 8.05
CA GLY A 22 53.93 53.96 8.64
C GLY A 22 53.49 52.53 8.32
N GLU A 23 54.13 51.91 7.34
CA GLU A 23 54.21 50.46 7.21
C GLU A 23 55.13 49.94 8.33
N GLY A 24 54.53 49.15 9.21
CA GLY A 24 55.19 48.38 10.26
C GLY A 24 54.47 47.04 10.36
N GLU A 25 54.99 46.05 9.62
CA GLU A 25 54.61 44.64 9.72
C GLU A 25 54.88 44.10 11.12
N ALA A 26 53.88 43.48 11.75
CA ALA A 26 53.99 42.24 12.55
C ALA A 26 52.77 42.08 13.48
N SER A 27 51.80 41.27 13.05
CA SER A 27 51.29 40.11 13.80
C SER A 27 49.99 39.68 13.15
N GLU A 28 50.11 38.79 12.16
CA GLU A 28 49.03 37.87 11.81
C GLU A 28 48.69 37.08 13.07
N ALA A 29 47.53 37.39 13.67
CA ALA A 29 46.90 36.50 14.62
C ALA A 29 46.63 35.19 13.87
N GLY A 30 47.39 34.16 14.20
CA GLY A 30 47.44 32.88 13.51
C GLY A 30 46.04 32.30 13.26
N ALA A 31 45.57 32.42 12.02
CA ALA A 31 44.69 31.43 11.45
C ALA A 31 45.56 30.18 11.26
N SER A 32 45.55 29.31 12.27
CA SER A 32 46.12 27.98 12.20
C SER A 32 45.51 27.29 10.97
N THR A 33 46.22 27.30 9.85
CA THR A 33 45.91 26.43 8.71
C THR A 33 46.23 25.02 9.18
N ILE A 34 45.29 24.41 9.90
CA ILE A 34 45.18 22.97 9.95
C ILE A 34 44.91 22.58 8.50
N SER A 35 45.97 22.24 7.78
CA SER A 35 45.88 21.46 6.55
C SER A 35 45.39 20.09 6.96
N ALA A 36 44.08 20.01 7.24
CA ALA A 36 43.39 18.76 7.45
C ALA A 36 43.44 18.06 6.10
N LYS A 37 44.25 16.99 6.01
CA LYS A 37 44.26 16.10 4.85
C LYS A 37 42.85 15.51 4.72
N THR A 38 42.00 16.13 3.92
CA THR A 38 40.61 15.70 3.73
C THR A 38 40.60 14.52 2.77
N THR A 39 40.33 13.33 3.30
CA THR A 39 40.05 12.15 2.48
C THR A 39 38.69 12.35 1.81
N PRO A 40 38.59 12.40 0.47
CA PRO A 40 37.31 12.57 -0.19
C PRO A 40 36.43 11.35 0.08
N VAL A 41 35.24 11.59 0.62
CA VAL A 41 34.23 10.56 0.87
C VAL A 41 33.00 10.82 0.01
N LYS A 42 32.39 9.74 -0.48
CA LYS A 42 31.17 9.81 -1.26
C LYS A 42 29.98 9.76 -0.32
N VAL A 43 29.23 10.87 -0.26
CA VAL A 43 28.00 10.97 0.53
C VAL A 43 26.79 10.99 -0.41
N MET A 44 25.64 10.53 0.09
CA MET A 44 24.34 10.71 -0.57
C MET A 44 23.39 11.44 0.38
N LYS A 45 22.60 12.37 -0.16
CA LYS A 45 21.54 13.04 0.60
C LYS A 45 20.27 12.20 0.50
N LEU A 46 19.76 11.74 1.64
CA LEU A 46 18.49 11.01 1.70
C LEU A 46 17.34 12.01 1.58
N ALA A 47 16.34 11.65 0.78
CA ALA A 47 15.06 12.34 0.71
C ALA A 47 13.94 11.32 0.97
N PRO A 48 12.80 11.71 1.56
CA PRO A 48 11.66 10.83 1.72
C PRO A 48 11.19 10.33 0.35
N ALA A 49 11.09 9.01 0.21
CA ALA A 49 10.54 8.36 -0.97
C ALA A 49 9.44 7.39 -0.53
N SER A 50 8.36 7.31 -1.30
CA SER A 50 7.32 6.31 -1.07
C SER A 50 7.87 4.93 -1.39
N PHE A 51 7.75 4.00 -0.44
CA PHE A 51 8.16 2.62 -0.61
C PHE A 51 6.95 1.71 -0.36
N ALA A 52 6.60 0.90 -1.36
CA ALA A 52 5.56 -0.11 -1.24
C ALA A 52 6.21 -1.49 -1.33
N ASN A 53 6.00 -2.32 -0.32
CA ASN A 53 6.42 -3.72 -0.31
C ASN A 53 5.16 -4.59 -0.44
N TYR A 54 5.13 -5.44 -1.47
CA TYR A 54 4.02 -6.35 -1.70
C TYR A 54 4.44 -7.76 -1.31
N LEU A 55 3.66 -8.39 -0.43
CA LEU A 55 3.78 -9.81 -0.13
C LEU A 55 2.87 -10.59 -1.07
N GLN A 56 3.46 -11.41 -1.93
CA GLN A 56 2.71 -12.32 -2.80
C GLN A 56 2.46 -13.63 -2.07
N ILE A 57 1.18 -13.95 -1.85
CA ILE A 57 0.75 -15.20 -1.23
C ILE A 57 0.00 -15.99 -2.31
N THR A 58 0.43 -17.23 -2.52
CA THR A 58 -0.27 -18.18 -3.39
C THR A 58 -1.12 -19.12 -2.53
N GLY A 59 -2.35 -19.38 -2.96
CA GLY A 59 -3.25 -20.33 -2.31
C GLY A 59 -4.16 -21.00 -3.33
N THR A 60 -4.76 -22.12 -2.92
CA THR A 60 -5.75 -22.82 -3.73
C THR A 60 -7.12 -22.23 -3.47
N VAL A 61 -7.90 -22.03 -4.54
CA VAL A 61 -9.29 -21.60 -4.43
C VAL A 61 -10.17 -22.84 -4.32
N GLU A 62 -11.00 -22.88 -3.29
CA GLU A 62 -12.00 -23.93 -3.09
C GLU A 62 -13.41 -23.35 -3.10
N ALA A 63 -14.39 -24.20 -3.38
CA ALA A 63 -15.79 -23.82 -3.37
C ALA A 63 -16.20 -23.42 -1.94
N ARG A 64 -16.81 -22.24 -1.77
CA ARG A 64 -17.28 -21.77 -0.47
C ARG A 64 -18.25 -22.76 0.20
N ASN A 65 -19.10 -23.40 -0.61
CA ASN A 65 -20.04 -24.43 -0.19
C ASN A 65 -19.95 -25.59 -1.17
N HIS A 66 -19.79 -26.80 -0.64
CA HIS A 66 -19.80 -28.03 -1.42
C HIS A 66 -20.77 -29.02 -0.76
N VAL A 67 -21.73 -29.53 -1.53
CA VAL A 67 -22.76 -30.46 -1.04
C VAL A 67 -22.81 -31.66 -1.96
N LYS A 68 -22.76 -32.85 -1.38
CA LYS A 68 -22.98 -34.10 -2.09
C LYS A 68 -24.44 -34.51 -1.94
N ILE A 69 -25.17 -34.51 -3.05
CA ILE A 69 -26.58 -34.90 -3.06
C ILE A 69 -26.66 -36.43 -2.99
N MET A 70 -27.46 -36.93 -2.06
CA MET A 70 -27.75 -38.34 -1.90
C MET A 70 -29.26 -38.55 -1.95
N VAL A 71 -29.66 -39.75 -2.33
CA VAL A 71 -31.06 -40.14 -2.33
C VAL A 71 -31.38 -40.68 -0.93
N GLU A 72 -32.43 -40.16 -0.30
CA GLU A 72 -32.88 -40.63 1.02
C GLU A 72 -33.56 -42.00 0.91
N GLU A 73 -34.47 -42.15 -0.05
CA GLU A 73 -35.20 -43.39 -0.33
C GLU A 73 -34.88 -43.91 -1.73
N GLY A 74 -34.40 -45.15 -1.81
CA GLY A 74 -34.05 -45.78 -3.07
C GLY A 74 -35.24 -45.83 -4.06
N GLY A 75 -34.95 -45.82 -5.35
CA GLY A 75 -35.97 -45.89 -6.39
C GLY A 75 -35.36 -45.91 -7.79
N THR A 76 -36.21 -46.12 -8.80
CA THR A 76 -35.79 -46.10 -10.20
C THR A 76 -35.77 -44.65 -10.69
N LEU A 77 -34.67 -44.23 -11.32
CA LEU A 77 -34.56 -42.89 -11.90
C LEU A 77 -35.49 -42.77 -13.11
N LEU A 78 -36.56 -41.98 -13.00
CA LEU A 78 -37.51 -41.74 -14.10
C LEU A 78 -36.95 -40.72 -15.10
N LYS A 79 -36.55 -39.57 -14.57
CA LYS A 79 -36.08 -38.45 -15.38
C LYS A 79 -35.16 -37.55 -14.60
N VAL A 80 -34.16 -37.03 -15.29
CA VAL A 80 -33.32 -35.93 -14.82
C VAL A 80 -33.90 -34.64 -15.39
N LEU A 81 -34.25 -33.70 -14.52
CA LEU A 81 -34.82 -32.42 -14.92
C LEU A 81 -33.72 -31.38 -15.16
N LYS A 82 -32.52 -31.62 -14.63
CA LYS A 82 -31.42 -30.67 -14.65
C LYS A 82 -30.11 -31.32 -15.09
N ASP A 83 -29.55 -30.81 -16.17
CA ASP A 83 -28.30 -31.31 -16.72
C ASP A 83 -27.08 -30.85 -15.94
N LYS A 84 -25.98 -31.60 -16.11
CA LYS A 84 -24.68 -31.30 -15.51
C LYS A 84 -24.22 -29.89 -15.87
N GLY A 85 -23.75 -29.15 -14.86
CA GLY A 85 -23.27 -27.77 -15.02
C GLY A 85 -24.36 -26.70 -14.96
N SER A 86 -25.63 -27.08 -14.85
CA SER A 86 -26.71 -26.12 -14.72
C SER A 86 -26.82 -25.56 -13.30
N TYR A 87 -27.17 -24.28 -13.18
CA TYR A 87 -27.49 -23.66 -11.90
C TYR A 87 -28.84 -24.15 -11.36
N ALA A 88 -28.87 -24.55 -10.09
CA ALA A 88 -30.08 -24.91 -9.37
C ALA A 88 -30.19 -24.11 -8.07
N LYS A 89 -31.42 -23.82 -7.66
CA LYS A 89 -31.72 -23.15 -6.39
C LYS A 89 -32.08 -24.18 -5.32
N ALA A 90 -31.99 -23.77 -4.05
CA ALA A 90 -32.45 -24.59 -2.94
C ALA A 90 -33.95 -24.91 -3.09
N GLY A 91 -34.30 -26.19 -2.93
CA GLY A 91 -35.67 -26.69 -3.10
C GLY A 91 -36.07 -27.02 -4.55
N GLU A 92 -35.21 -26.74 -5.54
CA GLU A 92 -35.50 -27.08 -6.93
C GLU A 92 -35.33 -28.59 -7.18
N THR A 93 -36.29 -29.21 -7.87
CA THR A 93 -36.24 -30.63 -8.19
C THR A 93 -35.20 -30.92 -9.28
N LEU A 94 -34.20 -31.73 -8.95
CA LEU A 94 -33.11 -32.07 -9.88
C LEU A 94 -33.42 -33.33 -10.71
N ALA A 95 -34.07 -34.31 -10.09
CA ALA A 95 -34.45 -35.57 -10.70
C ALA A 95 -35.71 -36.10 -10.03
N VAL A 96 -36.46 -36.92 -10.77
CA VAL A 96 -37.64 -37.63 -10.26
C VAL A 96 -37.29 -39.11 -10.19
N LEU A 97 -37.53 -39.69 -9.02
CA LEU A 97 -37.38 -41.11 -8.77
C LEU A 97 -38.76 -41.73 -8.56
N GLU A 98 -38.95 -42.93 -9.09
CA GLU A 98 -40.15 -43.73 -8.85
C GLU A 98 -39.87 -44.80 -7.82
N ASN A 99 -40.73 -44.87 -6.81
CA ASN A 99 -40.76 -45.99 -5.88
C ASN A 99 -42.22 -46.43 -5.69
N ASN A 100 -42.58 -47.52 -6.35
CA ASN A 100 -43.94 -48.07 -6.32
C ASN A 100 -44.33 -48.57 -4.92
N ILE A 101 -43.37 -49.01 -4.10
CA ILE A 101 -43.63 -49.50 -2.74
C ILE A 101 -44.02 -48.32 -1.85
N ILE A 102 -43.24 -47.24 -1.87
CA ILE A 102 -43.51 -46.03 -1.09
C ILE A 102 -44.84 -45.39 -1.54
N LYS A 103 -45.11 -45.36 -2.84
CA LYS A 103 -46.38 -44.88 -3.37
C LYS A 103 -47.57 -45.70 -2.88
N ALA A 104 -47.49 -47.03 -2.95
CA ALA A 104 -48.56 -47.90 -2.47
C ALA A 104 -48.79 -47.76 -0.95
N GLN A 105 -47.72 -47.63 -0.16
CA GLN A 105 -47.82 -47.40 1.30
C GLN A 105 -48.49 -46.06 1.62
N TYR A 106 -48.16 -45.00 0.86
CA TYR A 106 -48.79 -43.70 0.99
C TYR A 106 -50.30 -43.77 0.69
N GLU A 107 -50.68 -44.39 -0.43
CA GLU A 107 -52.10 -44.55 -0.82
C GLU A 107 -52.88 -45.38 0.22
N GLN A 108 -52.28 -46.43 0.78
CA GLN A 108 -52.88 -47.22 1.85
C GLN A 108 -53.09 -46.39 3.13
N ALA A 109 -52.09 -45.61 3.55
CA ALA A 109 -52.19 -44.77 4.74
C ALA A 109 -53.24 -43.66 4.58
N GLU A 110 -53.30 -43.06 3.39
CA GLU A 110 -54.30 -42.04 3.05
C GLU A 110 -55.73 -42.62 3.04
N ALA A 111 -55.92 -43.84 2.51
CA ALA A 111 -57.21 -44.52 2.57
C ALA A 111 -57.63 -44.83 4.02
N ALA A 112 -56.69 -45.28 4.86
CA ALA A 112 -56.95 -45.53 6.28
C ALA A 112 -57.33 -44.25 7.05
N LEU A 113 -56.65 -43.13 6.75
CA LEU A 113 -56.98 -41.83 7.32
C LEU A 113 -58.39 -41.39 6.92
N ARG A 114 -58.72 -41.47 5.63
CA ARG A 114 -60.08 -41.15 5.14
C ARG A 114 -61.15 -42.03 5.79
N GLN A 115 -60.88 -43.31 6.03
CA GLN A 115 -61.83 -44.19 6.72
C GLN A 115 -62.05 -43.79 8.19
N ALA A 116 -61.03 -43.26 8.86
CA ALA A 116 -61.14 -42.83 10.26
C ALA A 116 -61.78 -41.43 10.43
N GLU A 117 -61.75 -40.60 9.38
CA GLU A 117 -62.39 -39.28 9.36
C GLU A 117 -63.89 -39.34 9.01
N LEU A 118 -64.38 -40.49 8.54
CA LEU A 118 -65.81 -40.77 8.34
C LEU A 118 -66.51 -41.11 9.67
#